data_AF-A0A2K0XMF1-F1
#
_entry.id   AF-A0A2K0XMF1-F1
#
_cell.length_a   1.000
_cell.length_b   1.000
_cell.length_c   1.000
_cell.angle_alpha   90.00
_cell.angle_beta   90.00
_cell.angle_gamma   90.00
#
_symmetry.space_group_name_H-M   'P 1'
#
loop_
_entity.id
_entity.type
_entity.pdbx_description
1 polymer ?
#
loop_
_entity_poly.entity_id
_entity_poly.type
_entity_poly.pdbx_seq_one_letter_code
_entity_poly.pdbx_strand_id
1 'polypeptide(L)'
;MNANEKTLSLFTTRVRQMILQYQEMKKENDGLYEMVDEQNAKIKELEAQLEQAKQNYNSLKMARMIQVSNADMDVAKKKLSKLIRDVNKCITLLSGK
;
A
#
# COMPACT_ATOMS: atom_id res chain seq x y z
N MET A 1 -54.29 45.09 -9.17
CA MET A 1 -54.16 43.69 -8.72
C MET A 1 -54.87 43.52 -7.40
N ASN A 2 -55.79 42.56 -7.31
CA ASN A 2 -56.51 42.25 -6.08
C ASN A 2 -55.55 41.63 -5.02
N ALA A 3 -55.95 41.59 -3.75
CA ALA A 3 -55.11 41.06 -2.67
C ALA A 3 -54.69 39.60 -2.89
N ASN A 4 -55.57 38.78 -3.48
CA ASN A 4 -55.32 37.36 -3.76
C ASN A 4 -54.28 37.18 -4.88
N GLU A 5 -54.30 38.02 -5.91
CA GLU A 5 -53.30 38.02 -7.00
C GLU A 5 -51.90 38.35 -6.49
N LYS A 6 -51.79 39.28 -5.53
CA LYS A 6 -50.51 39.61 -4.89
C LYS A 6 -49.98 38.44 -4.07
N THR A 7 -50.84 37.81 -3.26
CA THR A 7 -50.48 36.62 -2.48
C THR A 7 -50.04 35.46 -3.38
N LEU A 8 -50.78 35.22 -4.47
CA LEU A 8 -50.43 34.19 -5.45
C LEU A 8 -49.09 34.46 -6.13
N SER A 9 -48.84 35.70 -6.56
CA SER A 9 -47.57 36.10 -7.17
C SER A 9 -46.38 35.92 -6.22
N LEU A 10 -46.54 36.29 -4.94
CA LEU A 10 -45.52 36.07 -3.92
C LEU A 10 -45.25 34.58 -3.71
N PHE A 11 -46.30 33.77 -3.58
CA PHE A 11 -46.17 32.32 -3.43
C PHE A 11 -45.44 31.69 -4.63
N THR A 12 -45.84 32.02 -5.87
CA THR A 12 -45.16 31.55 -7.09
C THR A 12 -43.68 31.92 -7.08
N THR A 13 -43.34 33.13 -6.62
CA THR A 13 -41.94 33.58 -6.54
C THR A 13 -41.16 32.77 -5.50
N ARG A 14 -41.74 32.51 -4.33
CA ARG A 14 -41.10 31.69 -3.29
C ARG A 14 -40.91 30.24 -3.72
N VAL A 15 -41.89 29.64 -4.39
CA VAL A 15 -41.76 28.29 -4.94
C VAL A 15 -40.64 28.23 -5.99
N ARG A 16 -40.55 29.23 -6.88
CA ARG A 16 -39.44 29.30 -7.86
C ARG A 16 -38.08 29.42 -7.17
N GLN A 17 -37.96 30.26 -6.14
CA GLN A 17 -36.72 30.37 -5.35
C GLN A 17 -36.34 29.04 -4.71
N MET A 18 -37.31 28.33 -4.12
CA MET A 18 -37.08 27.03 -3.49
C MET A 18 -36.62 25.98 -4.51
N ILE A 19 -37.21 25.97 -5.72
CA ILE A 19 -36.79 25.06 -6.80
C ILE A 19 -35.33 25.34 -7.21
N LEU A 20 -34.95 26.61 -7.37
CA LEU A 20 -33.57 26.97 -7.73
C LEU A 20 -32.56 26.54 -6.66
N GLN A 21 -32.87 26.78 -5.39
CA GLN A 21 -32.02 26.34 -4.27
C GLN A 21 -31.89 24.83 -4.21
N TYR A 22 -32.98 24.09 -4.44
CA TYR A 22 -32.94 22.64 -4.51
C TYR A 22 -32.06 22.13 -5.66
N GLN A 23 -32.15 22.76 -6.84
CA GLN A 23 -31.32 22.39 -7.99
C GLN A 23 -29.83 22.64 -7.73
N GLU A 24 -29.50 23.74 -7.07
CA GLU A 24 -28.13 24.05 -6.66
C GLU A 24 -27.61 23.04 -5.64
N MET A 25 -28.38 22.76 -4.60
CA MET A 25 -28.02 21.78 -3.56
C MET A 25 -27.87 20.37 -4.15
N LYS A 26 -28.74 19.98 -5.08
CA LYS A 26 -28.62 18.70 -5.78
C LYS A 26 -27.31 18.62 -6.57
N LYS A 27 -26.96 19.68 -7.30
CA LYS A 27 -25.72 19.75 -8.07
C LYS A 27 -24.48 19.65 -7.16
N GLU A 28 -24.50 20.36 -6.03
CA GLU A 28 -23.42 20.28 -5.04
C GLU A 28 -23.29 18.85 -4.48
N ASN A 29 -24.41 18.24 -4.09
CA ASN A 29 -24.45 16.87 -3.60
C ASN A 29 -23.93 15.87 -4.65
N ASP A 30 -24.34 15.99 -5.91
CA ASP A 30 -23.85 15.14 -7.00
C ASP A 30 -22.32 15.30 -7.16
N GLY A 31 -21.80 16.53 -7.09
CA GLY A 31 -20.35 16.78 -7.10
C GLY A 31 -19.61 16.21 -5.89
N LEU A 32 -20.21 16.25 -4.69
CA LEU A 32 -19.64 15.63 -3.51
C LEU A 32 -19.56 14.10 -3.65
N TYR A 33 -20.57 13.46 -4.25
CA TYR A 33 -20.53 12.02 -4.54
C TYR A 33 -19.41 11.68 -5.52
N GLU A 34 -19.25 12.45 -6.60
CA GLU A 34 -18.14 12.27 -7.55
C GLU A 34 -16.77 12.39 -6.86
N MET A 35 -16.58 13.42 -6.01
CA MET A 35 -15.33 13.59 -5.25
C MET A 35 -15.05 12.43 -4.30
N VAL A 36 -16.09 11.89 -3.64
CA VAL A 36 -15.97 10.73 -2.75
C VAL A 36 -15.57 9.48 -3.55
N ASP A 37 -16.16 9.27 -4.72
CA ASP A 37 -15.83 8.14 -5.58
C ASP A 37 -14.39 8.21 -6.11
N GLU A 38 -13.92 9.39 -6.52
CA GLU A 38 -12.53 9.62 -6.92
C GLU A 38 -11.55 9.34 -5.78
N GLN A 39 -11.84 9.83 -4.58
CA GLN A 39 -11.01 9.58 -3.39
C GLN A 39 -10.98 8.09 -3.03
N ASN A 40 -12.11 7.40 -3.08
CA ASN A 40 -12.19 5.96 -2.83
C ASN A 40 -11.40 5.15 -3.86
N ALA A 41 -11.45 5.55 -5.14
CA ALA A 41 -10.64 4.94 -6.18
C ALA A 41 -9.14 5.13 -5.90
N LYS A 42 -8.74 6.34 -5.47
CA LYS A 42 -7.35 6.62 -5.14
C LYS A 42 -6.85 5.85 -3.92
N ILE A 43 -7.69 5.71 -2.89
CA ILE A 43 -7.38 4.90 -1.70
C ILE A 43 -7.12 3.45 -2.12
N LYS A 44 -8.01 2.84 -2.91
CA LYS A 44 -7.83 1.46 -3.39
C LYS A 44 -6.54 1.27 -4.19
N GLU A 45 -6.20 2.23 -5.05
CA GLU A 45 -4.95 2.20 -5.80
C GLU A 45 -3.73 2.24 -4.88
N LEU A 46 -3.72 3.13 -3.89
CA LEU A 46 -2.62 3.26 -2.94
C LEU A 46 -2.49 2.03 -2.02
N GLU A 47 -3.61 1.45 -1.59
CA GLU A 47 -3.61 0.21 -0.82
C GLU A 47 -3.00 -0.95 -1.60
N ALA A 48 -3.34 -1.08 -2.89
CA ALA A 48 -2.75 -2.09 -3.76
C ALA A 48 -1.23 -1.89 -3.95
N GLN A 49 -0.78 -0.64 -4.17
CA GLN A 49 0.65 -0.32 -4.28
C GLN A 49 1.40 -0.63 -2.98
N LEU A 50 0.78 -0.32 -1.83
CA LEU A 50 1.36 -0.57 -0.52
C LEU A 50 1.50 -2.07 -0.24
N GLU A 51 0.50 -2.86 -0.61
CA GLU A 51 0.57 -4.32 -0.47
C GLU A 51 1.65 -4.92 -1.39
N GLN A 52 1.73 -4.46 -2.64
CA GLN A 52 2.81 -4.86 -3.56
C GLN A 52 4.19 -4.50 -3.01
N ALA A 53 4.35 -3.29 -2.46
CA ALA A 53 5.61 -2.85 -1.87
C ALA A 53 6.02 -3.70 -0.66
N LYS A 54 5.06 -4.08 0.20
CA LYS A 54 5.29 -5.01 1.32
C LYS A 54 5.75 -6.38 0.84
N GLN A 55 5.12 -6.94 -0.19
CA GLN A 55 5.51 -8.23 -0.77
C GLN A 55 6.91 -8.18 -1.38
N ASN A 56 7.24 -7.10 -2.10
CA ASN A 56 8.56 -6.87 -2.66
C ASN A 56 9.62 -6.76 -1.55
N TYR A 57 9.33 -6.01 -0.49
CA TYR A 57 10.21 -5.89 0.67
C TYR A 57 10.45 -7.23 1.38
N ASN A 58 9.38 -8.01 1.60
CA ASN A 58 9.50 -9.34 2.20
C ASN A 58 10.36 -10.28 1.35
N SER A 59 10.16 -10.26 0.03
CA SER A 59 10.96 -11.03 -0.92
C SER A 59 12.44 -10.64 -0.86
N LEU A 60 12.73 -9.34 -0.84
CA LEU A 60 14.09 -8.83 -0.71
C LEU A 60 14.72 -9.22 0.64
N LYS A 61 13.96 -9.13 1.74
CA LYS A 61 14.41 -9.55 3.07
C LYS A 61 14.76 -11.03 3.10
N MET A 62 13.93 -11.88 2.50
CA MET A 62 14.22 -13.32 2.38
C MET A 62 15.48 -13.58 1.54
N ALA A 63 15.62 -12.92 0.39
CA ALA A 63 16.83 -13.04 -0.44
C ALA A 63 18.09 -12.63 0.31
N ARG A 64 18.03 -11.54 1.09
CA ARG A 64 19.11 -11.10 1.99
C ARG A 64 19.45 -12.15 3.05
N MET A 65 18.45 -12.74 3.71
CA MET A 65 18.68 -13.79 4.71
C MET A 65 19.36 -15.02 4.11
N ILE A 66 18.94 -15.46 2.93
CA ILE A 66 19.56 -16.58 2.21
C ILE A 66 21.02 -16.25 1.88
N GLN A 67 21.30 -15.03 1.39
CA GLN A 67 22.66 -14.59 1.08
C GLN A 67 23.57 -14.61 2.31
N VAL A 68 23.07 -14.13 3.46
CA VAL A 68 23.82 -14.14 4.73
C VAL A 68 24.07 -15.58 5.19
N SER A 69 23.06 -16.44 5.16
CA SER A 69 23.20 -17.85 5.54
C SER A 69 24.22 -18.59 4.67
N ASN A 70 24.28 -18.31 3.37
CA ASN A 70 25.27 -18.91 2.48
C ASN A 70 26.69 -18.44 2.80
N ALA A 71 26.87 -17.16 3.15
CA ALA A 71 28.17 -16.64 3.56
C ALA A 71 28.68 -17.32 4.84
N ASP A 72 27.81 -17.52 5.82
CA ASP A 72 28.14 -18.21 7.07
C ASP A 72 28.50 -19.69 6.84
N MET A 73 27.75 -20.37 5.96
CA MET A 73 28.06 -21.76 5.56
C MET A 73 29.43 -21.89 4.89
N ASP A 74 29.79 -20.95 4.02
CA ASP A 74 31.11 -20.94 3.36
C ASP A 74 32.26 -20.76 4.37
N VAL A 75 32.06 -19.90 5.37
CA VAL A 75 33.03 -19.73 6.47
C VAL A 75 33.18 -21.02 7.28
N ALA A 76 32.08 -21.68 7.61
CA ALA A 76 32.09 -22.96 8.33
C ALA A 76 32.81 -24.05 7.52
N LYS A 77 32.53 -24.17 6.22
CA LYS A 77 33.16 -25.14 5.32
C LYS A 77 34.67 -24.92 5.20
N LYS A 78 35.13 -23.66 5.13
CA LYS A 78 36.56 -23.31 5.13
C LYS A 78 37.25 -23.71 6.45
N LYS A 79 36.61 -23.44 7.60
CA LYS A 79 37.13 -23.85 8.91
C LYS A 79 37.24 -25.37 9.03
N LEU A 80 36.20 -26.11 8.62
CA LEU A 80 36.22 -27.58 8.60
C LEU A 80 37.32 -28.13 7.68
N SER A 81 37.46 -27.57 6.48
CA SER A 81 38.51 -27.98 5.53
C SER A 81 39.91 -27.77 6.11
N LYS A 82 40.11 -26.69 6.88
CA LYS A 82 41.38 -26.45 7.57
C LYS A 82 41.62 -27.49 8.66
N LEU A 83 40.61 -27.78 9.48
CA LEU A 83 40.71 -28.78 10.56
C LEU A 83 41.05 -30.17 10.00
N ILE A 84 40.43 -30.59 8.89
CA ILE A 84 40.74 -31.86 8.22
C ILE A 84 42.21 -31.90 7.79
N ARG A 85 42.75 -30.81 7.22
CA ARG A 85 44.17 -30.76 6.83
C ARG A 85 45.10 -30.84 8.04
N ASP A 86 44.76 -30.14 9.13
CA ASP A 86 45.57 -30.14 10.34
C ASP A 86 45.56 -31.53 11.00
N VAL A 87 44.41 -32.20 11.05
CA VAL A 87 44.28 -33.60 11.48
C VAL A 87 45.10 -34.53 10.57
N ASN A 88 45.00 -34.39 9.25
CA ASN A 88 45.80 -35.19 8.32
C ASN A 88 47.30 -34.99 8.52
N LYS A 89 47.76 -33.76 8.76
CA LYS A 89 49.17 -33.50 9.10
C LYS A 89 49.59 -34.20 10.40
N CYS A 90 48.76 -34.13 11.44
CA CYS A 90 49.02 -34.85 12.69
C CYS A 90 49.07 -36.36 12.48
N ILE A 91 48.15 -36.93 11.68
CA ILE A 91 48.16 -38.36 11.33
C ILE A 91 49.46 -38.72 10.60
N THR A 92 49.90 -37.93 9.60
CA THR A 92 51.16 -38.17 8.89
C THR A 92 52.34 -38.18 9.85
N LEU A 93 52.46 -37.16 10.71
CA LEU A 93 53.51 -37.05 11.73
C LEU A 93 53.53 -38.24 12.70
N LEU A 94 52.35 -38.77 13.07
CA LEU A 94 52.22 -39.92 13.97
C LEU A 94 52.46 -41.27 13.26
N SER A 95 52.16 -41.36 11.97
CA SER A 95 52.27 -42.61 11.19
C SER A 95 53.69 -42.99 10.77
N GLY A 96 54.70 -42.16 11.07
CA GLY A 96 56.11 -42.53 10.92
C GLY A 96 56.57 -42.80 9.48
N LYS A 97 55.93 -42.19 8.49
CA LYS A 97 56.45 -42.01 7.13
C LYS A 97 56.65 -40.53 6.84
#